data_AF-A0A9Q0YM80-F1
#
_entry.id   AF-A0A9Q0YM80-F1
#
_cell.length_a   1.000
_cell.length_b   1.000
_cell.length_c   1.000
_cell.angle_alpha   90.00
_cell.angle_beta   90.00
_cell.angle_gamma   90.00
#
_symmetry.space_group_name_H-M   'P 1'
#
loop_
_entity.id
_entity.type
_entity.pdbx_description
1 polymer ?
#
loop_
_entity_poly.entity_id
_entity_poly.type
_entity_poly.pdbx_seq_one_letter_code
_entity_poly.pdbx_strand_id
1 'polypeptide(L)' 'MPFNPDRVVASLSTKELNSLKKSEIVTIAKHFHIEFQSTMRKDDIKRVIAEHLFNESFCLVPNLRQ' A
#
# COMPACT_ATOMS: atom_id res chain seq x y z
N MET A 1 -9.36 -18.93 -0.28
CA MET A 1 -9.92 -17.57 -0.52
C MET A 1 -8.97 -16.82 -1.43
N PRO A 2 -9.45 -16.06 -2.44
CA PRO A 2 -8.60 -15.16 -3.21
C PRO A 2 -8.06 -14.05 -2.33
N PHE A 3 -6.82 -13.62 -2.59
CA PHE A 3 -6.20 -12.47 -1.95
C PHE A 3 -6.98 -11.20 -2.31
N ASN A 4 -7.40 -10.42 -1.31
CA ASN A 4 -8.13 -9.17 -1.51
C ASN A 4 -7.28 -7.98 -1.01
N PRO A 5 -6.71 -7.16 -1.93
CA PRO A 5 -5.86 -6.02 -1.57
C PRO A 5 -6.61 -4.94 -0.78
N ASP A 6 -7.88 -4.66 -1.09
CA ASP A 6 -8.66 -3.63 -0.40
C ASP A 6 -8.88 -3.96 1.08
N ARG A 7 -9.07 -5.25 1.40
CA ARG A 7 -9.26 -5.69 2.79
C ARG A 7 -8.00 -5.54 3.63
N VAL A 8 -6.84 -5.75 3.02
CA VAL A 8 -5.52 -5.62 3.66
C VAL A 8 -5.16 -4.15 3.88
N VAL A 9 -5.48 -3.30 2.92
CA VAL A 9 -5.36 -1.85 3.07
C VAL A 9 -6.35 -1.33 4.11
N ALA A 10 -7.59 -1.80 4.12
CA ALA A 10 -8.57 -1.41 5.14
C ALA A 10 -8.19 -1.89 6.56
N SER A 11 -7.45 -3.00 6.69
CA SER A 11 -7.01 -3.51 7.99
C SER A 11 -5.69 -2.91 8.46
N LEU A 12 -4.95 -2.18 7.60
CA LEU A 12 -3.70 -1.38 7.73
C LEU A 12 -2.85 -1.54 9.01
N SER A 13 -2.84 -2.70 9.62
CA SER A 13 -2.01 -3.00 10.77
C SER A 13 -0.66 -3.40 10.22
N THR A 14 0.40 -2.74 10.66
CA THR A 14 1.79 -3.05 10.32
C THR A 14 2.14 -4.53 10.52
N LYS A 15 1.42 -5.24 11.40
CA LYS A 15 1.53 -6.70 11.56
C LYS A 15 1.05 -7.50 10.34
N GLU A 16 -0.10 -7.15 9.78
CA GLU A 16 -0.66 -7.81 8.59
C GLU A 16 0.22 -7.53 7.37
N LEU A 17 0.66 -6.28 7.19
CA LEU A 17 1.54 -5.91 6.07
C LEU A 17 2.88 -6.67 6.09
N ASN A 18 3.39 -6.98 7.29
CA ASN A 18 4.62 -7.74 7.46
C ASN A 18 4.48 -9.23 7.16
N SER A 19 3.29 -9.81 7.36
CA SER A 19 3.03 -11.23 7.07
C SER A 19 2.85 -11.53 5.58
N LEU A 20 2.54 -10.51 4.76
CA LEU A 20 2.35 -10.65 3.31
C LEU A 20 3.58 -11.17 2.57
N LYS A 21 3.37 -11.97 1.54
CA LYS A 21 4.42 -12.37 0.58
C LYS A 21 4.73 -11.25 -0.41
N LYS A 22 5.92 -11.28 -1.02
CA LYS A 22 6.31 -10.29 -2.05
C LYS A 22 5.32 -10.26 -3.22
N SER A 23 4.80 -11.41 -3.63
CA SER A 23 3.77 -11.50 -4.68
C SER A 23 2.48 -10.78 -4.31
N GLU A 24 2.04 -10.90 -3.05
CA GLU A 24 0.83 -10.24 -2.55
C GLU A 24 1.01 -8.72 -2.47
N ILE A 25 2.18 -8.28 -2.00
CA ILE A 25 2.57 -6.87 -1.96
C ILE A 25 2.59 -6.28 -3.38
N VAL A 26 3.11 -7.02 -4.36
CA VAL A 26 3.09 -6.62 -5.77
C VAL A 26 1.66 -6.56 -6.32
N THR A 27 0.79 -7.49 -5.93
CA THR A 27 -0.64 -7.43 -6.30
C THR A 27 -1.31 -6.20 -5.74
N ILE A 28 -1.04 -5.82 -4.48
CA ILE A 28 -1.51 -4.55 -3.90
C ILE A 28 -1.00 -3.37 -4.73
N ALA A 29 0.31 -3.28 -4.97
CA ALA A 29 0.88 -2.18 -5.73
C ALA A 29 0.25 -2.03 -7.12
N LYS A 30 0.01 -3.16 -7.82
CA LYS A 30 -0.67 -3.16 -9.12
C LYS A 30 -2.13 -2.75 -9.02
N HIS A 31 -2.85 -3.19 -7.99
CA HIS A 31 -4.26 -2.85 -7.76
C HIS A 31 -4.45 -1.35 -7.57
N PHE A 32 -3.53 -0.70 -6.84
CA PHE A 32 -3.54 0.75 -6.62
C PHE A 32 -2.74 1.54 -7.68
N HIS A 33 -2.34 0.91 -8.80
CA HIS A 33 -1.55 1.54 -9.86
C HIS A 33 -0.27 2.26 -9.36
N ILE A 34 0.34 1.74 -8.31
CA ILE A 34 1.54 2.29 -7.70
C ILE A 34 2.74 1.92 -8.55
N GLU A 35 3.51 2.93 -8.98
CA GLU A 35 4.76 2.70 -9.68
C GLU A 35 5.83 2.15 -8.71
N PHE A 36 6.37 0.98 -9.03
CA PHE A 36 7.50 0.39 -8.31
C PHE A 36 8.44 -0.29 -9.31
N GLN A 37 9.72 -0.38 -8.96
CA GLN A 37 10.68 -1.14 -9.75
C GLN A 37 10.69 -2.60 -9.30
N SER A 38 10.71 -3.53 -10.24
CA SER A 38 10.73 -4.98 -9.97
C SER A 38 11.98 -5.45 -9.20
N THR A 39 13.07 -4.68 -9.26
CA THR A 39 14.32 -4.88 -8.51
C THR A 39 14.23 -4.48 -7.04
N MET A 40 13.17 -3.77 -6.61
CA MET A 40 13.02 -3.29 -5.23
C MET A 40 12.89 -4.44 -4.24
N ARG A 41 13.42 -4.22 -3.02
CA ARG A 41 13.26 -5.16 -1.91
C ARG A 41 11.82 -5.11 -1.40
N LYS A 42 11.41 -6.18 -0.72
CA LYS A 42 10.06 -6.32 -0.15
C LYS A 42 9.68 -5.11 0.70
N ASP A 43 10.60 -4.64 1.54
CA ASP A 43 10.35 -3.55 2.47
C ASP A 43 10.31 -2.17 1.78
N ASP A 44 11.06 -1.99 0.70
CA ASP A 44 10.97 -0.77 -0.12
C ASP A 44 9.60 -0.66 -0.79
N ILE A 45 9.09 -1.76 -1.36
CA ILE A 45 7.76 -1.78 -2.00
C ILE A 45 6.66 -1.52 -0.96
N LYS A 46 6.77 -2.10 0.25
CA LYS A 46 5.83 -1.79 1.35
C LYS A 46 5.86 -0.31 1.71
N ARG A 47 7.03 0.32 1.73
CA ARG A 47 7.17 1.74 2.04
C ARG A 47 6.48 2.61 1.01
N VAL A 48 6.69 2.33 -0.28
CA VAL A 48 6.00 3.06 -1.36
C VAL A 48 4.49 2.89 -1.27
N ILE A 49 4.00 1.67 -0.97
CA ILE A 49 2.57 1.43 -0.75
C ILE A 49 2.06 2.24 0.45
N ALA A 50 2.77 2.22 1.57
CA ALA A 50 2.38 2.96 2.77
C ALA A 50 2.36 4.48 2.52
N GLU A 51 3.37 5.01 1.82
CA GLU A 51 3.44 6.43 1.44
C GLU A 51 2.30 6.82 0.49
N HIS A 52 1.98 5.96 -0.48
CA HIS A 52 0.87 6.21 -1.41
C HIS A 52 -0.48 6.24 -0.68
N LEU A 53 -0.76 5.24 0.15
CA LEU A 53 -1.99 5.16 0.94
C LEU A 53 -2.12 6.33 1.92
N PHE A 54 -0.99 6.76 2.50
CA PHE A 54 -0.95 7.93 3.37
C PHE A 54 -1.23 9.22 2.59
N ASN A 55 -0.63 9.39 1.41
CA ASN A 55 -0.86 10.55 0.53
C ASN A 55 -2.29 10.61 -0.01
N GLU A 56 -2.89 9.49 -0.42
CA GLU A 56 -4.30 9.44 -0.82
C GLU A 56 -5.23 9.83 0.34
N SER A 57 -4.93 9.34 1.55
CA SER A 57 -5.66 9.74 2.76
C SER A 57 -5.54 11.24 3.05
N PHE A 58 -4.41 11.86 2.71
CA PHE A 58 -4.17 13.29 2.91
C PHE A 58 -4.76 14.16 1.79
N CYS A 59 -4.81 13.66 0.55
CA CYS A 59 -5.40 14.37 -0.59
C CYS A 59 -6.93 14.50 -0.49
N LEU A 60 -7.58 13.72 0.37
CA LEU A 60 -9.01 13.89 0.72
C LEU A 60 -9.27 15.01 1.75
N VAL A 61 -8.26 15.80 2.14
CA VAL A 61 -8.44 17.02 2.95
C VAL A 61 -8.03 18.25 2.14
N PRO A 62 -8.90 18.81 1.26
CA PRO A 62 -8.54 19.98 0.48
C PRO A 62 -8.46 21.29 1.28
N ASN A 63 -8.86 21.35 2.56
CA ASN A 63 -9.04 22.64 3.24
C ASN A 63 -8.93 22.58 4.77
N LEU A 64 -7.70 22.55 5.32
CA LEU A 64 -7.44 23.00 6.70
C LEU A 64 -6.15 23.84 6.78
N ARG A 65 -5.96 24.72 5.80
CA ARG A 65 -5.17 25.95 5.96
C ARG A 65 -6.10 27.13 5.72
N GLN A 66 -6.88 27.48 6.74
CA GLN A 66 -7.36 28.83 6.97
C GLN A 66 -6.98 29.21 8.40
#